data_AF-A0A5J5BUM3-F1
#
_entry.id   AF-A0A5J5BUM3-F1
#
_cell.length_a   1.000
_cell.length_b   1.000
_cell.length_c   1.000
_cell.angle_alpha   90.00
_cell.angle_beta   90.00
_cell.angle_gamma   90.00
#
_symmetry.space_group_name_H-M   'P 1'
#
loop_
_entity.id
_entity.type
_entity.pdbx_description
1 polymer ?
#
loop_
_entity_poly.entity_id
_entity_poly.type
_entity_poly.pdbx_seq_one_letter_code
_entity_poly.pdbx_strand_id
1 'polypeptide(L)'
;MAVASPETTNLNTAVDDGSAEEGGRRPQHLDRLSFSLVKLPHLADYLPNLQTITNPLENNQFYHPSDEFYLSSSDVILRQTVLDLSGNFRSPSTSPHLSYPRAGPRKLIFFDPSHVRAAIVTCGGLCPGMNTVIRELVVGLWELYGVREIYGVKAGYRGFYSGEPVRLNPKLVQNWHRMGGTVLETSRGGFDLDKIVNAIQDRGFNQVHSFYSLVPTCDT
;
A
#
# COMPACT_ATOMS: atom_id res chain seq x y z
N MET A 1 -25.55 10.33 -12.10
CA MET A 1 -24.32 11.16 -12.05
C MET A 1 -24.59 12.21 -10.98
N ALA A 2 -24.23 11.93 -9.73
CA ALA A 2 -24.49 12.84 -8.62
C ALA A 2 -23.19 13.59 -8.31
N VAL A 3 -23.20 14.88 -8.55
CA VAL A 3 -22.12 15.82 -8.23
C VAL A 3 -22.24 16.12 -6.74
N ALA A 4 -21.22 15.81 -5.96
CA ALA A 4 -21.11 16.24 -4.57
C ALA A 4 -20.24 17.50 -4.53
N SER A 5 -20.85 18.61 -4.13
CA SER A 5 -20.13 19.86 -3.82
C SER A 5 -19.37 19.71 -2.49
N PRO A 6 -18.17 20.31 -2.35
CA PRO A 6 -17.42 20.24 -1.10
C PRO A 6 -17.88 21.37 -0.17
N GLU A 7 -18.61 21.05 0.89
CA GLU A 7 -18.81 21.98 2.00
C GLU A 7 -17.70 21.80 3.02
N THR A 8 -16.78 22.77 3.02
CA THR A 8 -15.78 23.03 4.03
C THR A 8 -16.46 23.47 5.33
N THR A 9 -16.55 22.59 6.33
CA THR A 9 -16.92 23.01 7.68
C THR A 9 -15.66 23.33 8.47
N ASN A 10 -15.22 24.59 8.39
CA ASN A 10 -14.36 25.18 9.40
C ASN A 10 -15.17 25.27 10.71
N LEU A 11 -14.68 24.60 11.76
CA LEU A 11 -15.18 24.81 13.11
C LEU A 11 -14.62 26.13 13.66
N ASN A 12 -15.53 26.90 14.26
CA ASN A 12 -15.37 28.07 15.13
C ASN A 12 -15.33 29.46 14.48
N THR A 13 -16.50 30.10 14.43
CA THR A 13 -16.67 31.46 14.98
C THR A 13 -18.08 31.58 15.55
N ALA A 14 -18.16 32.03 16.81
CA ALA A 14 -19.41 32.33 17.50
C ALA A 14 -20.06 33.57 16.88
N VAL A 15 -21.35 33.47 16.54
CA VAL A 15 -22.24 34.63 16.39
C VAL A 15 -23.57 34.23 17.01
N ASP A 16 -23.97 34.99 18.02
CA ASP A 16 -25.26 34.97 18.68
C ASP A 16 -26.26 35.73 17.81
N ASP A 17 -27.41 35.13 17.49
CA ASP A 17 -28.66 35.85 17.22
C ASP A 17 -29.85 34.88 17.09
N GLY A 18 -30.73 34.94 18.08
CA GLY A 18 -32.21 34.98 17.96
C GLY A 18 -32.97 33.97 17.08
N SER A 19 -33.51 32.93 17.73
CA SER A 19 -34.89 32.40 17.61
C SER A 19 -35.45 31.95 16.24
N ALA A 20 -35.59 30.63 16.08
CA ALA A 20 -36.87 29.94 15.78
C ALA A 20 -36.69 28.42 15.98
N GLU A 21 -37.48 27.83 16.88
CA GLU A 21 -37.48 26.39 17.17
C GLU A 21 -38.11 25.59 16.03
N GLU A 22 -37.36 24.61 15.49
CA GLU A 22 -37.94 23.45 14.82
C GLU A 22 -37.28 22.19 15.42
N GLY A 23 -38.05 21.47 16.23
CA GLY A 23 -37.59 20.39 17.10
C GLY A 23 -37.20 19.11 16.36
N GLY A 24 -36.01 19.08 15.77
CA GLY A 24 -35.32 17.85 15.39
C GLY A 24 -34.40 17.37 16.51
N ARG A 25 -34.84 16.41 17.34
CA ARG A 25 -33.97 15.76 18.34
C ARG A 25 -32.76 15.14 17.61
N ARG A 26 -31.56 15.71 17.76
CA ARG A 26 -30.32 15.04 17.34
C ARG A 26 -30.28 13.66 18.01
N PRO A 27 -30.07 12.56 17.28
CA PRO A 27 -29.95 11.26 17.89
C PRO A 27 -28.72 11.27 18.81
N GLN A 28 -28.95 11.15 20.12
CA GLN A 28 -27.96 11.20 21.22
C GLN A 28 -26.93 10.05 21.17
N HIS A 29 -26.85 9.32 20.05
CA HIS A 29 -26.09 8.09 19.90
C HIS A 29 -24.78 8.26 19.11
N LEU A 30 -24.57 9.40 18.44
CA LEU A 30 -23.32 9.68 17.71
C LEU A 30 -22.13 9.95 18.65
N ASP A 31 -22.37 10.60 19.79
CA ASP A 31 -21.33 10.97 20.76
C ASP A 31 -20.67 9.77 21.46
N ARG A 32 -21.19 8.55 21.21
CA ARG A 32 -20.66 7.28 21.75
C ARG A 32 -19.72 6.55 20.80
N LEU A 33 -19.55 7.02 19.56
CA LEU A 33 -18.65 6.37 18.61
C LEU A 33 -17.20 6.76 18.91
N SER A 34 -16.39 5.77 19.29
CA SER A 34 -14.94 5.93 19.43
C SER A 34 -14.22 5.16 18.33
N PHE A 35 -13.17 5.76 17.77
CA PHE A 35 -12.33 5.16 16.76
C PHE A 35 -10.89 5.07 17.27
N SER A 36 -10.20 3.98 16.92
CA SER A 36 -8.80 3.76 17.25
C SER A 36 -8.02 3.41 15.98
N LEU A 37 -6.93 4.14 15.76
CA LEU A 37 -6.04 3.89 14.64
C LEU A 37 -5.15 2.68 14.96
N VAL A 38 -5.16 1.69 14.08
CA VAL A 38 -4.30 0.51 14.19
C VAL A 38 -2.85 0.90 13.92
N LYS A 39 -1.95 0.63 14.88
CA LYS A 39 -0.50 0.79 14.69
C LYS A 39 0.03 -0.29 13.76
N LEU A 40 0.58 0.12 12.62
CA LEU A 40 1.24 -0.76 11.67
C LEU A 40 2.77 -0.70 11.86
N PRO A 41 3.50 -1.80 11.61
CA PRO A 41 4.96 -1.74 11.54
C PRO A 41 5.41 -0.69 10.53
N HIS A 42 6.34 0.16 10.93
CA HIS A 42 6.87 1.21 10.09
C HIS A 42 8.39 1.13 10.01
N LEU A 43 8.98 1.55 8.90
CA LEU A 43 10.43 1.45 8.68
C LEU A 43 11.24 2.20 9.77
N ALA A 44 10.70 3.34 10.23
CA ALA A 44 11.28 4.13 11.31
C ALA A 44 11.31 3.41 12.68
N ASP A 45 10.54 2.32 12.87
CA ASP A 45 10.61 1.51 14.09
C ASP A 45 11.92 0.71 14.17
N TYR A 46 12.58 0.45 13.02
CA TYR A 46 13.76 -0.42 12.92
C TYR A 46 15.06 0.33 12.59
N LEU A 47 14.94 1.49 11.95
CA LEU A 47 16.08 2.26 11.46
C LEU A 47 16.08 3.66 12.08
N PRO A 48 16.89 3.90 13.13
CA PRO A 48 17.00 5.22 13.74
C PRO A 48 17.65 6.20 12.76
N ASN A 49 17.15 7.43 12.71
CA ASN A 49 17.62 8.53 11.84
C ASN A 49 17.27 8.40 10.35
N LEU A 50 16.10 7.85 10.03
CA LEU A 50 15.62 7.87 8.65
C LEU A 50 15.40 9.30 8.15
N GLN A 51 16.05 9.65 7.05
CA GLN A 51 15.83 10.92 6.37
C GLN A 51 14.72 10.78 5.34
N THR A 52 13.95 11.85 5.19
CA THR A 52 12.92 11.96 4.17
C THR A 52 13.40 12.83 3.03
N ILE A 53 13.01 12.47 1.81
CA ILE A 53 13.20 13.27 0.61
C ILE A 53 11.85 13.57 -0.04
N THR A 54 11.80 14.65 -0.82
CA THR A 54 10.62 14.97 -1.63
C THR A 54 10.39 13.90 -2.69
N ASN A 55 9.13 13.49 -2.87
CA ASN A 55 8.75 12.51 -3.86
C ASN A 55 9.12 13.00 -5.27
N PRO A 56 9.81 12.19 -6.10
CA PRO A 56 10.16 12.54 -7.48
C PRO A 56 8.97 12.95 -8.34
N LEU A 57 7.77 12.48 -7.99
CA LEU A 57 6.51 12.85 -8.65
C LEU A 57 6.22 14.35 -8.64
N GLU A 58 6.73 15.10 -7.66
CA GLU A 58 6.59 16.58 -7.63
C GLU A 58 7.24 17.26 -8.84
N ASN A 59 8.32 16.67 -9.37
CA ASN A 59 9.10 17.23 -10.47
C ASN A 59 9.08 16.34 -11.72
N ASN A 60 8.05 15.50 -11.87
CA ASN A 60 7.97 14.58 -12.99
C ASN A 60 7.59 15.32 -14.29
N GLN A 61 8.28 15.00 -15.39
CA GLN A 61 8.08 15.66 -16.69
C GLN A 61 6.71 15.37 -17.31
N PHE A 62 6.13 14.21 -17.03
CA PHE A 62 4.91 13.73 -17.68
C PHE A 62 3.70 13.73 -16.74
N TYR A 63 3.91 14.00 -15.45
CA TYR A 63 2.88 13.94 -14.44
C TYR A 63 3.00 15.09 -13.45
N HIS A 64 1.94 15.88 -13.31
CA HIS A 64 1.87 16.99 -12.36
C HIS A 64 0.77 16.69 -11.32
N PRO A 65 1.14 16.31 -10.08
CA PRO A 65 0.17 16.02 -9.04
C PRO A 65 -0.56 17.30 -8.59
N SER A 66 -1.87 17.19 -8.30
CA SER A 66 -2.58 18.24 -7.56
C SER A 66 -2.27 18.14 -6.06
N ASP A 67 -2.62 19.17 -5.29
CA ASP A 67 -2.40 19.17 -3.84
C ASP A 67 -3.15 18.03 -3.13
N GLU A 68 -4.31 17.59 -3.64
CA GLU A 68 -5.06 16.46 -3.08
C GLU A 68 -4.55 15.08 -3.52
N PHE A 69 -3.53 15.00 -4.39
CA PHE A 69 -2.96 13.73 -4.83
C PHE A 69 -2.25 13.00 -3.70
N TYR A 70 -1.49 13.74 -2.89
CA TYR A 70 -0.72 13.17 -1.80
C TYR A 70 -1.59 12.97 -0.57
N LEU A 71 -1.49 11.77 0.00
CA LEU A 71 -2.18 11.46 1.24
C LEU A 71 -1.30 11.83 2.44
N SER A 72 -1.95 12.29 3.50
CA SER A 72 -1.34 12.59 4.79
C SER A 72 -1.40 11.38 5.73
N SER A 73 -0.81 11.52 6.93
CA SER A 73 -0.99 10.55 8.01
C SER A 73 -2.41 10.56 8.60
N SER A 74 -3.20 11.59 8.29
CA SER A 74 -4.58 11.75 8.76
C SER A 74 -5.61 11.03 7.87
N ASP A 75 -5.19 10.57 6.69
CA ASP A 75 -6.05 9.80 5.78
C ASP A 75 -6.19 8.36 6.27
N VAL A 76 -7.37 8.04 6.80
CA VAL A 76 -7.68 6.73 7.38
C VAL A 76 -8.95 6.13 6.77
N ILE A 77 -9.00 4.79 6.72
CA ILE A 77 -10.16 4.01 6.29
C ILE A 77 -10.74 3.30 7.52
N LEU A 78 -12.05 3.37 7.69
CA LEU A 78 -12.75 2.67 8.75
C LEU A 78 -12.92 1.18 8.39
N ARG A 79 -12.66 0.29 9.37
CA ARG A 79 -12.88 -1.16 9.20
C ARG A 79 -14.34 -1.49 8.89
N GLN A 80 -15.24 -0.78 9.57
CA GLN A 80 -16.68 -0.90 9.42
C GLN A 80 -17.22 0.46 8.97
N THR A 81 -17.78 0.51 7.77
CA THR A 81 -18.36 1.73 7.19
C THR A 81 -19.87 1.83 7.42
N VAL A 82 -20.50 0.72 7.84
CA VAL A 82 -21.91 0.66 8.23
C VAL A 82 -22.00 0.37 9.73
N LEU A 83 -22.66 1.26 10.45
CA LEU A 83 -22.83 1.21 11.90
C LEU A 83 -24.32 1.13 12.21
N ASP A 84 -24.72 0.11 12.98
CA ASP A 84 -26.07 0.02 13.53
C ASP A 84 -26.15 0.83 14.84
N LEU A 85 -26.92 1.91 14.81
CA LEU A 85 -27.14 2.79 15.96
C LEU A 85 -28.41 2.42 16.75
N SER A 86 -29.18 1.42 16.31
CA SER A 86 -30.42 1.01 16.98
C SER A 86 -30.18 0.29 18.30
N GLY A 87 -28.97 -0.25 18.51
CA GLY A 87 -28.63 -1.06 19.68
C GLY A 87 -29.24 -2.47 19.67
N ASN A 88 -29.92 -2.86 18.58
CA ASN A 88 -30.59 -4.16 18.46
C ASN A 88 -29.59 -5.31 18.26
N PHE A 89 -28.47 -5.04 17.60
CA PHE A 89 -27.37 -5.98 17.49
C PHE A 89 -26.32 -5.67 18.55
N ARG A 90 -25.98 -6.67 19.37
CA ARG A 90 -24.89 -6.60 20.38
C ARG A 90 -23.53 -6.49 19.68
N SER A 91 -23.21 -5.33 19.11
CA SER A 91 -21.81 -4.96 18.91
C SER A 91 -21.21 -4.73 20.31
N PRO A 92 -20.02 -5.25 20.64
CA PRO A 92 -19.39 -5.00 21.93
C PRO A 92 -19.10 -3.50 22.05
N SER A 93 -20.03 -2.77 22.67
CA SER A 93 -20.06 -1.31 22.80
C SER A 93 -18.91 -0.73 23.63
N THR A 94 -17.98 -1.58 24.07
CA THR A 94 -16.84 -1.20 24.91
C THR A 94 -15.53 -1.11 24.13
N SER A 95 -15.42 -1.74 22.96
CA SER A 95 -14.20 -1.66 22.13
C SER A 95 -14.33 -0.58 21.06
N PRO A 96 -13.32 0.29 20.89
CA PRO A 96 -13.35 1.31 19.85
C PRO A 96 -13.38 0.66 18.46
N HIS A 97 -14.06 1.32 17.52
CA HIS A 97 -14.03 0.93 16.12
C HIS A 97 -12.62 1.10 15.56
N LEU A 98 -12.18 0.18 14.71
CA LEU A 98 -10.84 0.21 14.15
C LEU A 98 -10.79 1.06 12.88
N SER A 99 -9.73 1.85 12.74
CA SER A 99 -9.35 2.54 11.51
C SER A 99 -7.92 2.16 11.09
N TYR A 100 -7.65 2.27 9.79
CA TYR A 100 -6.37 1.92 9.18
C TYR A 100 -5.84 3.07 8.33
N PRO A 101 -4.52 3.32 8.28
CA PRO A 101 -3.95 4.29 7.35
C PRO A 101 -4.29 3.95 5.90
N ARG A 102 -4.69 4.95 5.11
CA ARG A 102 -4.97 4.78 3.67
C ARG A 102 -3.67 4.65 2.88
N ALA A 103 -3.55 3.58 2.09
CA ALA A 103 -2.44 3.40 1.16
C ALA A 103 -2.53 4.41 -0.01
N GLY A 104 -1.38 4.94 -0.42
CA GLY A 104 -1.28 5.86 -1.56
C GLY A 104 0.02 6.68 -1.54
N PRO A 105 0.22 7.55 -2.54
CA PRO A 105 1.43 8.35 -2.66
C PRO A 105 1.59 9.29 -1.47
N ARG A 106 2.84 9.48 -1.04
CA ARG A 106 3.22 10.43 0.02
C ARG A 106 4.13 11.49 -0.57
N LYS A 107 3.98 12.75 -0.12
CA LYS A 107 4.82 13.87 -0.56
C LYS A 107 6.28 13.68 -0.18
N LEU A 108 6.52 13.01 0.95
CA LEU A 108 7.84 12.65 1.44
C LEU A 108 8.02 11.12 1.38
N ILE A 109 9.16 10.67 0.88
CA ILE A 109 9.55 9.26 0.81
C ILE A 109 10.91 9.05 1.50
N PHE A 110 11.26 7.79 1.76
CA PHE A 110 12.46 7.44 2.54
C PHE A 110 13.65 6.94 1.72
N PHE A 111 13.39 6.42 0.52
CA PHE A 111 14.45 5.90 -0.34
C PHE A 111 14.68 6.84 -1.51
N ASP A 112 15.93 7.25 -1.69
CA ASP A 112 16.38 7.90 -2.91
C ASP A 112 16.30 6.90 -4.08
N PRO A 113 15.48 7.18 -5.11
CA PRO A 113 15.31 6.26 -6.23
C PRO A 113 16.61 5.89 -6.96
N SER A 114 17.62 6.76 -6.95
CA SER A 114 18.92 6.49 -7.56
C SER A 114 19.72 5.39 -6.83
N HIS A 115 19.43 5.20 -5.54
CA HIS A 115 20.05 4.19 -4.67
C HIS A 115 19.15 2.97 -4.45
N VAL A 116 17.91 2.97 -4.94
CA VAL A 116 17.00 1.82 -4.82
C VAL A 116 17.47 0.68 -5.71
N ARG A 117 17.61 -0.50 -5.10
CA ARG A 117 17.78 -1.78 -5.81
C ARG A 117 16.61 -2.69 -5.41
N ALA A 118 15.63 -2.80 -6.30
CA ALA A 118 14.38 -3.50 -6.05
C ALA A 118 14.45 -4.94 -6.56
N ALA A 119 14.07 -5.90 -5.71
CA ALA A 119 13.88 -7.29 -6.08
C ALA A 119 12.39 -7.64 -6.09
N ILE A 120 11.93 -8.29 -7.17
CA ILE A 120 10.55 -8.74 -7.35
C ILE A 120 10.56 -10.26 -7.42
N VAL A 121 9.75 -10.92 -6.59
CA VAL A 121 9.65 -12.37 -6.53
C VAL A 121 8.19 -12.82 -6.47
N THR A 122 7.89 -13.92 -7.17
CA THR A 122 6.58 -14.57 -7.11
C THR A 122 6.70 -15.95 -6.48
N CYS A 123 5.86 -16.22 -5.49
CA CYS A 123 5.93 -17.43 -4.66
C CYS A 123 4.54 -18.09 -4.54
N GLY A 124 4.52 -19.40 -4.28
CA GLY A 124 3.30 -20.17 -4.09
C GLY A 124 2.64 -20.59 -5.40
N GLY A 125 1.31 -20.58 -5.41
CA GLY A 125 0.53 -20.98 -6.59
C GLY A 125 0.50 -19.94 -7.71
N LEU A 126 -0.04 -20.33 -8.87
CA LEU A 126 -0.29 -19.40 -9.96
C LEU A 126 -1.66 -18.75 -9.79
N CYS A 127 -1.70 -17.42 -9.86
CA CYS A 127 -2.92 -16.63 -9.86
C CYS A 127 -2.97 -15.78 -11.14
N PRO A 128 -4.13 -15.64 -11.80
CA PRO A 128 -4.29 -14.72 -12.93
C PRO A 128 -3.85 -13.29 -12.56
N GLY A 129 -3.18 -12.60 -13.50
CA GLY A 129 -2.79 -11.20 -13.34
C GLY A 129 -1.42 -10.96 -12.69
N MET A 130 -0.70 -12.00 -12.27
CA MET A 130 0.63 -11.85 -11.66
C MET A 130 1.61 -11.09 -12.55
N ASN A 131 1.64 -11.43 -13.84
CA ASN A 131 2.45 -10.73 -14.83
C ASN A 131 2.05 -9.26 -15.03
N THR A 132 0.76 -8.94 -14.92
CA THR A 132 0.26 -7.56 -14.97
C THR A 132 0.77 -6.77 -13.78
N VAL A 133 0.69 -7.33 -12.57
CA VAL A 133 1.19 -6.68 -11.35
C VAL A 133 2.69 -6.42 -11.44
N ILE A 134 3.49 -7.40 -11.89
CA ILE A 134 4.93 -7.21 -12.08
C ILE A 134 5.20 -6.10 -13.11
N ARG A 135 4.48 -6.11 -14.24
CA ARG A 135 4.63 -5.08 -15.28
C ARG A 135 4.35 -3.69 -14.71
N GLU A 136 3.20 -3.47 -14.06
CA GLU A 136 2.84 -2.16 -13.52
C GLU A 136 3.81 -1.70 -12.43
N LEU A 137 4.31 -2.62 -11.61
CA LEU A 137 5.32 -2.30 -10.61
C LEU A 137 6.65 -1.86 -11.26
N VAL A 138 7.13 -2.58 -12.27
CA VAL A 138 8.36 -2.23 -13.00
C VAL A 138 8.19 -0.88 -13.71
N VAL A 139 7.06 -0.65 -14.38
CA VAL A 139 6.75 0.61 -15.06
C VAL A 139 6.67 1.75 -14.05
N GLY A 140 5.95 1.59 -12.95
CA GLY A 140 5.83 2.61 -11.90
C GLY A 140 7.18 2.97 -11.28
N LEU A 141 7.98 1.97 -10.88
CA LEU A 141 9.33 2.20 -10.35
C LEU A 141 10.21 2.94 -11.37
N TRP A 142 10.12 2.59 -12.65
CA TRP A 142 10.95 3.17 -13.70
C TRP A 142 10.51 4.57 -14.13
N GLU A 143 9.25 4.76 -14.47
CA GLU A 143 8.74 5.99 -15.10
C GLU A 143 8.31 7.03 -14.07
N LEU A 144 7.75 6.63 -12.94
CA LEU A 144 7.25 7.55 -11.92
C LEU A 144 8.33 7.92 -10.91
N TYR A 145 9.10 6.92 -10.44
CA TYR A 145 10.10 7.11 -9.39
C TYR A 145 11.53 7.20 -9.93
N GLY A 146 11.81 6.80 -11.17
CA GLY A 146 13.16 6.90 -11.76
C GLY A 146 14.14 5.80 -11.36
N VAL A 147 13.67 4.72 -10.74
CA VAL A 147 14.50 3.56 -10.35
C VAL A 147 15.01 2.83 -11.60
N ARG A 148 16.31 2.47 -11.63
CA ARG A 148 16.97 1.80 -12.78
C ARG A 148 17.52 0.41 -12.47
N GLU A 149 17.52 0.05 -11.19
CA GLU A 149 18.04 -1.20 -10.66
C GLU A 149 16.86 -2.06 -10.15
N ILE A 150 16.16 -2.69 -11.08
CA ILE A 150 14.99 -3.54 -10.80
C ILE A 150 15.29 -4.96 -11.27
N TYR A 151 15.05 -5.93 -10.40
CA TYR A 151 15.46 -7.32 -10.60
C TYR A 151 14.30 -8.29 -10.34
N GLY A 152 14.14 -9.27 -11.22
CA GLY A 152 13.20 -10.37 -11.06
C GLY A 152 13.92 -11.62 -10.55
N VAL A 153 13.53 -12.10 -9.38
CA VAL A 153 14.03 -13.35 -8.80
C VAL A 153 13.18 -14.50 -9.34
N LYS A 154 13.83 -15.47 -9.99
CA LYS A 154 13.13 -16.58 -10.64
C LYS A 154 12.82 -17.75 -9.70
N ALA A 155 11.75 -18.49 -9.96
CA ALA A 155 11.41 -19.73 -9.26
C ALA A 155 11.21 -19.57 -7.73
N GLY A 156 10.54 -18.48 -7.32
CA GLY A 156 10.21 -18.19 -5.92
C GLY A 156 11.41 -17.96 -5.02
N TYR A 157 11.27 -18.28 -3.72
CA TYR A 157 12.30 -18.00 -2.72
C TYR A 157 13.65 -18.68 -2.99
N ARG A 158 13.63 -19.88 -3.61
CA ARG A 158 14.85 -20.59 -3.99
C ARG A 158 15.73 -19.75 -4.93
N GLY A 159 15.11 -18.93 -5.77
CA GLY A 159 15.79 -18.06 -6.73
C GLY A 159 16.78 -17.09 -6.10
N PHE A 160 16.59 -16.70 -4.84
CA PHE A 160 17.54 -15.81 -4.17
C PHE A 160 18.94 -16.41 -4.06
N TYR A 161 19.05 -17.73 -3.90
CA TYR A 161 20.34 -18.39 -3.68
C TYR A 161 20.68 -19.45 -4.72
N SER A 162 19.78 -19.78 -5.65
CA SER A 162 20.01 -20.80 -6.69
C SER A 162 20.26 -20.23 -8.09
N GLY A 163 20.22 -18.91 -8.28
CA GLY A 163 20.42 -18.32 -9.61
C GLY A 163 20.57 -16.81 -9.58
N GLU A 164 20.93 -16.25 -10.73
CA GLU A 164 21.09 -14.82 -10.89
C GLU A 164 19.75 -14.14 -11.21
N PRO A 165 19.40 -13.04 -10.49
CA PRO A 165 18.21 -12.27 -10.78
C PRO A 165 18.26 -11.64 -12.17
N VAL A 166 17.12 -11.60 -12.85
CA VAL A 166 17.00 -11.02 -14.19
C VAL A 166 16.75 -9.52 -14.08
N ARG A 167 17.56 -8.70 -14.75
CA ARG A 167 17.32 -7.25 -14.79
C ARG A 167 16.03 -6.94 -15.56
N LEU A 168 15.12 -6.22 -14.92
CA LEU A 168 13.83 -5.82 -15.47
C LEU A 168 13.86 -4.37 -15.93
N ASN A 169 13.13 -4.10 -17.01
CA ASN A 169 12.87 -2.75 -17.52
C ASN A 169 11.51 -2.74 -18.25
N PRO A 170 10.90 -1.56 -18.50
CA PRO A 170 9.59 -1.45 -19.15
C PRO A 170 9.50 -2.15 -20.51
N LYS A 171 10.58 -2.16 -21.29
CA LYS A 171 10.61 -2.83 -22.61
C LYS A 171 10.50 -4.35 -22.46
N LEU A 172 11.23 -4.94 -21.51
CA LEU A 172 11.21 -6.37 -21.25
C LEU A 172 9.83 -6.85 -20.79
N VAL A 173 9.18 -6.08 -19.90
CA VAL A 173 7.88 -6.46 -19.32
C VAL A 173 6.66 -6.04 -20.15
N GLN A 174 6.87 -5.35 -21.28
CA GLN A 174 5.82 -4.67 -22.04
C GLN A 174 4.61 -5.57 -22.33
N ASN A 175 4.85 -6.82 -22.73
CA ASN A 175 3.84 -7.78 -23.15
C ASN A 175 3.47 -8.84 -22.10
N TRP A 176 4.04 -8.77 -20.89
CA TRP A 176 3.84 -9.81 -19.87
C TRP A 176 2.37 -9.93 -19.44
N HIS A 177 1.62 -8.82 -19.43
CA HIS A 177 0.18 -8.80 -19.11
C HIS A 177 -0.68 -9.69 -20.03
N ARG A 178 -0.18 -10.07 -21.21
CA ARG A 178 -0.86 -10.98 -22.15
C ARG A 178 -0.55 -12.45 -21.90
N MET A 179 0.39 -12.75 -21.01
CA MET A 179 0.87 -14.10 -20.72
C MET A 179 0.21 -14.64 -19.45
N GLY A 180 -0.27 -15.88 -19.50
CA GLY A 180 -0.74 -16.61 -18.31
C GLY A 180 0.39 -16.92 -17.33
N GLY A 181 0.03 -17.21 -16.08
CA GLY A 181 0.98 -17.55 -15.02
C GLY A 181 1.90 -16.39 -14.62
N THR A 182 3.18 -16.69 -14.37
CA THR A 182 4.22 -15.70 -14.06
C THR A 182 5.49 -16.01 -14.84
N VAL A 183 6.03 -15.01 -15.56
CA VAL A 183 7.27 -15.13 -16.36
C VAL A 183 8.48 -15.39 -15.47
N LEU A 184 8.44 -14.92 -14.22
CA LEU A 184 9.49 -15.19 -13.24
C LEU A 184 9.49 -16.64 -12.75
N GLU A 185 8.50 -17.45 -13.10
CA GLU A 185 8.25 -18.78 -12.51
C GLU A 185 7.98 -18.69 -11.00
N THR A 186 7.33 -19.71 -10.42
CA THR A 186 7.02 -19.75 -8.98
C THR A 186 7.40 -21.09 -8.39
N SER A 187 7.61 -21.13 -7.08
CA SER A 187 7.85 -22.34 -6.30
C SER A 187 6.98 -22.32 -5.04
N ARG A 188 6.51 -23.50 -4.61
CA ARG A 188 5.76 -23.72 -3.36
C ARG A 188 6.67 -23.99 -2.15
N GLY A 189 7.99 -23.95 -2.32
CA GLY A 189 8.99 -24.16 -1.27
C GLY A 189 10.34 -23.52 -1.59
N GLY A 190 11.38 -23.94 -0.85
CA GLY A 190 12.73 -23.35 -0.96
C GLY A 190 12.88 -22.06 -0.15
N PHE A 191 12.12 -21.92 0.93
CA PHE A 191 12.35 -20.86 1.91
C PHE A 191 13.48 -21.28 2.85
N ASP A 192 14.56 -20.51 2.85
CA ASP A 192 15.72 -20.67 3.72
C ASP A 192 16.13 -19.26 4.13
N LEU A 193 15.84 -18.90 5.39
CA LEU A 193 15.94 -17.51 5.86
C LEU A 193 17.35 -16.97 5.70
N ASP A 194 18.36 -17.71 6.16
CA ASP A 194 19.74 -17.26 6.16
C ASP A 194 20.25 -17.08 4.74
N LYS A 195 19.96 -18.03 3.84
CA LYS A 195 20.36 -17.91 2.43
C LYS A 195 19.67 -16.74 1.73
N ILE A 196 18.40 -16.49 2.01
CA ILE A 196 17.64 -15.38 1.41
C ILE A 196 18.16 -14.04 1.93
N VAL A 197 18.37 -13.90 3.24
CA VAL A 197 18.86 -12.66 3.84
C VAL A 197 20.28 -12.35 3.36
N ASN A 198 21.18 -13.34 3.35
CA ASN A 198 22.53 -13.19 2.80
C ASN A 198 22.47 -12.77 1.32
N ALA A 199 21.63 -13.43 0.52
CA ALA A 199 21.43 -13.07 -0.88
C ALA A 199 20.90 -11.64 -1.09
N ILE A 200 20.03 -11.14 -0.21
CA ILE A 200 19.51 -9.76 -0.21
C ILE A 200 20.64 -8.79 0.13
N GLN A 201 21.45 -9.09 1.15
CA GLN A 201 22.58 -8.28 1.59
C GLN A 201 23.69 -8.22 0.55
N ASP A 202 24.14 -9.36 0.05
CA ASP A 202 25.22 -9.48 -0.96
C ASP A 202 24.86 -8.74 -2.25
N ARG A 203 23.58 -8.76 -2.63
CA ARG A 203 23.08 -8.05 -3.81
C ARG A 203 22.63 -6.62 -3.50
N GLY A 204 22.70 -6.17 -2.25
CA GLY A 204 22.33 -4.83 -1.82
C GLY A 204 20.88 -4.45 -2.13
N PHE A 205 19.95 -5.42 -2.10
CA PHE A 205 18.53 -5.13 -2.29
C PHE A 205 17.99 -4.41 -1.05
N ASN A 206 17.40 -3.23 -1.26
CA ASN A 206 16.80 -2.42 -0.21
C ASN A 206 15.27 -2.34 -0.31
N GLN A 207 14.69 -2.87 -1.39
CA GLN A 207 13.26 -3.10 -1.52
C GLN A 207 13.02 -4.51 -2.07
N VAL A 208 12.17 -5.28 -1.39
CA VAL A 208 11.77 -6.61 -1.82
C VAL A 208 10.25 -6.64 -1.94
N HIS A 209 9.76 -6.83 -3.16
CA HIS A 209 8.35 -6.99 -3.46
C HIS A 209 8.06 -8.47 -3.66
N SER A 210 7.41 -9.08 -2.66
CA SER A 210 7.03 -10.49 -2.70
C SER A 210 5.54 -10.63 -2.97
N PHE A 211 5.20 -11.34 -4.04
CA PHE A 211 3.83 -11.69 -4.36
C PHE A 211 3.62 -13.17 -4.08
N TYR A 212 2.72 -13.46 -3.14
CA TYR A 212 2.43 -14.82 -2.72
C TYR A 212 0.97 -15.16 -3.03
N SER A 213 0.74 -16.29 -3.71
CA SER A 213 -0.59 -16.87 -3.85
C SER A 213 -0.74 -18.10 -2.97
N LEU A 214 -1.57 -17.98 -1.93
CA LEU A 214 -2.07 -19.11 -1.16
C LEU A 214 -3.08 -19.86 -2.03
N VAL A 215 -2.63 -20.92 -2.69
CA VAL A 215 -3.56 -21.95 -3.14
C VAL A 215 -3.77 -22.87 -1.95
N PRO A 216 -4.99 -22.94 -1.36
CA PRO A 216 -5.26 -23.89 -0.30
C PRO A 216 -4.86 -25.27 -0.82
N THR A 217 -3.94 -25.93 -0.14
CA THR A 217 -3.69 -27.33 -0.38
C THR A 217 -4.98 -28.04 0.01
N CYS A 218 -5.70 -28.58 -0.97
CA CYS A 218 -6.67 -29.63 -0.66
C CYS A 218 -5.82 -30.80 -0.18
N ASP A 219 -5.64 -30.92 1.13
CA ASP A 219 -5.14 -32.15 1.73
C ASP A 219 -6.08 -33.26 1.24
N THR A 220 -5.53 -34.16 0.44
CA THR A 220 -6.23 -35.28 -0.21
C THR A 220 -5.92 -36.57 0.53
#